data_AF-A0A3B0M4U4-F1
#
_entry.id   AF-A0A3B0M4U4-F1
#
_cell.length_a   1.000
_cell.length_b   1.000
_cell.length_c   1.000
_cell.angle_alpha   90.00
_cell.angle_beta   90.00
_cell.angle_gamma   90.00
#
_symmetry.space_group_name_H-M   'P 1'
#
loop_
_entity.id
_entity.type
_entity.pdbx_description
1 polymer ?
#
loop_
_entity_poly.entity_id
_entity_poly.type
_entity_poly.pdbx_seq_one_letter_code
_entity_poly.pdbx_strand_id
1 'polypeptide(L)'
;MALGALVWVWVAWYVFLAPDATPEQIAARAERDAAREFGRFKSEAQVKCSLEIQKGLNDPASAEWVSRVDWPVIDSGSFYTIRATYRGANLFGATVTETRNCLATRRGDTATIIGLE
;
A
#
# COMPACT_ATOMS: atom_id res chain seq x y z
N MET A 1 39.95 -46.65 -21.18
CA MET A 1 39.94 -45.19 -21.41
C MET A 1 38.48 -44.72 -21.43
N ALA A 2 37.86 -44.48 -20.28
CA ALA A 2 36.40 -44.24 -20.20
C ALA A 2 35.98 -43.27 -19.08
N LEU A 3 36.90 -42.43 -18.58
CA LEU A 3 36.62 -41.57 -17.41
C LEU A 3 36.67 -40.06 -17.72
N GLY A 4 37.05 -39.66 -18.93
CA GLY A 4 37.18 -38.23 -19.30
C GLY A 4 35.86 -37.54 -19.68
N ALA A 5 34.84 -38.30 -20.10
CA ALA A 5 33.62 -37.71 -20.67
C ALA A 5 32.56 -37.34 -19.62
N LEU A 6 32.58 -37.95 -18.43
CA LEU A 6 31.54 -37.76 -17.40
C LEU A 6 31.74 -36.50 -16.55
N VAL A 7 32.96 -35.97 -16.44
CA VAL A 7 33.27 -34.79 -15.61
C VAL A 7 32.80 -33.49 -16.25
N TRP A 8 32.87 -33.39 -17.58
CA TRP A 8 32.45 -32.18 -18.32
C TRP A 8 30.93 -31.97 -18.32
N VAL A 9 30.16 -33.06 -18.31
CA VAL A 9 28.69 -32.98 -18.23
C VAL A 9 28.23 -32.45 -16.88
N TRP A 10 28.95 -32.77 -15.80
CA TRP A 10 28.62 -32.29 -14.45
C TRP A 10 28.91 -30.79 -14.25
N VAL A 11 30.03 -30.29 -14.80
CA VAL A 11 30.38 -28.86 -14.71
C VAL A 11 29.44 -28.00 -15.56
N ALA A 12 29.06 -28.48 -16.74
CA ALA A 12 28.08 -27.80 -17.59
C ALA A 12 26.69 -27.71 -16.96
N TRP A 13 26.30 -28.69 -16.12
CA TRP A 13 25.03 -28.67 -15.40
C TRP A 13 25.04 -27.66 -14.23
N TYR A 14 26.18 -27.50 -13.54
CA TYR A 14 26.30 -26.60 -12.39
C TYR A 14 26.30 -25.11 -12.78
N VAL A 15 26.84 -24.77 -13.95
CA VAL A 15 26.88 -23.37 -14.45
C VAL A 15 25.54 -22.93 -15.05
N PHE A 16 24.65 -23.87 -15.40
CA PHE A 16 23.39 -23.56 -16.08
C PHE A 16 22.18 -23.30 -15.16
N LEU A 17 22.31 -23.56 -13.85
CA LEU A 17 21.18 -23.59 -12.90
C LEU A 17 21.16 -22.47 -11.85
N ALA A 18 22.18 -21.61 -11.79
CA ALA A 18 22.15 -20.44 -10.93
C ALA A 18 21.64 -19.24 -11.73
N PRO A 19 20.50 -18.62 -11.39
CA PRO A 19 20.21 -17.29 -11.88
C PRO A 19 21.12 -16.33 -11.10
N ASP A 20 22.28 -16.01 -11.65
CA ASP A 20 23.12 -14.90 -11.18
C ASP A 20 22.40 -13.57 -11.46
N ALA A 21 21.36 -13.31 -10.68
CA ALA A 21 20.74 -12.00 -10.64
C ALA A 21 21.80 -11.00 -10.21
N THR A 22 22.13 -10.06 -11.09
CA THR A 22 23.10 -9.02 -10.76
C THR A 22 22.60 -8.20 -9.57
N PRO A 23 23.49 -7.57 -8.78
CA PRO A 23 23.08 -6.70 -7.67
C PRO A 23 22.05 -5.64 -8.09
N GLU A 24 22.15 -5.13 -9.32
CA GLU A 24 21.18 -4.20 -9.92
C GLU A 24 19.79 -4.82 -10.10
N GLN A 25 19.71 -6.08 -10.56
CA GLN A 25 18.42 -6.78 -10.71
C GLN A 25 17.76 -7.07 -9.35
N ILE A 26 18.56 -7.32 -8.32
CA ILE A 26 18.08 -7.52 -6.95
C ILE A 26 17.52 -6.20 -6.39
N ALA A 27 18.27 -5.10 -6.54
CA ALA A 27 17.82 -3.77 -6.12
C ALA A 27 16.53 -3.35 -6.85
N ALA A 28 16.48 -3.52 -8.17
CA ALA A 28 15.29 -3.20 -8.97
C ALA A 28 14.07 -4.04 -8.58
N ARG A 29 14.25 -5.31 -8.18
CA ARG A 29 13.16 -6.13 -7.62
C ARG A 29 12.70 -5.60 -6.27
N ALA A 30 13.63 -5.30 -5.37
CA ALA A 30 13.31 -4.77 -4.04
C ALA A 30 12.53 -3.44 -4.13
N GLU A 31 12.92 -2.53 -5.02
CA GLU A 31 12.20 -1.27 -5.25
C GLU A 31 10.77 -1.51 -5.77
N ARG A 32 10.60 -2.45 -6.71
CA ARG A 32 9.27 -2.79 -7.24
C ARG A 32 8.38 -3.43 -6.17
N ASP A 33 8.95 -4.31 -5.35
CA ASP A 33 8.21 -4.96 -4.27
C ASP A 33 7.83 -3.94 -3.19
N ALA A 34 8.73 -3.03 -2.82
CA ALA A 34 8.44 -1.94 -1.89
C ALA A 34 7.35 -0.99 -2.42
N ALA A 35 7.40 -0.63 -3.71
CA ALA A 35 6.36 0.19 -4.35
C ALA A 35 5.00 -0.52 -4.37
N ARG A 36 4.99 -1.83 -4.64
CA ARG A 36 3.77 -2.64 -4.60
C ARG A 36 3.19 -2.71 -3.19
N GLU A 37 4.03 -2.95 -2.19
CA GLU A 37 3.63 -3.01 -0.79
C GLU A 37 3.05 -1.68 -0.32
N PHE A 38 3.72 -0.56 -0.65
CA PHE A 38 3.21 0.77 -0.35
C PHE A 38 1.89 1.07 -1.06
N GLY A 39 1.72 0.62 -2.30
CA GLY A 39 0.45 0.73 -3.04
C GLY A 39 -0.71 0.00 -2.34
N ARG A 40 -0.45 -1.19 -1.78
CA ARG A 40 -1.44 -1.94 -0.99
C ARG A 40 -1.80 -1.21 0.30
N PHE A 41 -0.78 -0.77 1.05
CA PHE A 41 -0.96 0.04 2.25
C PHE A 41 -1.80 1.29 1.95
N LYS A 42 -1.48 2.03 0.89
CA LYS A 42 -2.21 3.24 0.48
C LYS A 42 -3.69 2.93 0.26
N SER A 43 -3.99 1.90 -0.53
CA SER A 43 -5.37 1.51 -0.82
C SER A 43 -6.13 1.11 0.46
N GLU A 44 -5.49 0.34 1.33
CA GLU A 44 -6.11 -0.10 2.58
C GLU A 44 -6.35 1.09 3.54
N ALA A 45 -5.37 1.99 3.67
CA ALA A 45 -5.48 3.18 4.49
C ALA A 45 -6.63 4.10 4.03
N GLN A 46 -6.79 4.29 2.72
CA GLN A 46 -7.90 5.06 2.15
C GLN A 46 -9.26 4.42 2.45
N VAL A 47 -9.36 3.09 2.31
CA VAL A 47 -10.59 2.36 2.65
C VAL A 47 -10.91 2.49 4.14
N LYS A 48 -9.94 2.23 5.02
CA LYS A 48 -10.17 2.33 6.47
C LYS A 48 -10.50 3.75 6.92
N CYS A 49 -9.82 4.75 6.35
CA CYS A 49 -10.15 6.15 6.59
C CYS A 49 -11.60 6.47 6.20
N SER A 50 -12.05 5.99 5.04
CA SER A 50 -13.44 6.17 4.60
C SER A 50 -14.46 5.53 5.56
N LEU A 51 -14.14 4.34 6.09
CA LEU A 51 -14.99 3.65 7.07
C LEU A 51 -15.04 4.40 8.40
N GLU A 52 -13.90 4.91 8.88
CA GLU A 52 -13.88 5.69 10.13
C GLU A 52 -14.66 7.01 9.99
N ILE A 53 -14.56 7.70 8.85
CA ILE A 53 -15.38 8.89 8.60
C ILE A 53 -16.87 8.54 8.58
N GLN A 54 -17.27 7.46 7.87
CA GLN A 54 -18.67 7.02 7.79
C GLN A 54 -19.32 6.77 9.15
N LYS A 55 -18.57 6.21 10.11
CA LYS A 55 -19.06 5.99 11.48
C LYS A 55 -19.43 7.29 12.19
N GLY A 56 -18.83 8.42 11.81
CA GLY A 56 -19.08 9.74 12.39
C GLY A 56 -20.16 10.56 11.70
N LEU A 57 -20.77 10.06 10.62
CA LEU A 57 -21.85 10.76 9.91
C LEU A 57 -23.21 10.47 10.55
N ASN A 58 -24.15 11.40 10.39
CA ASN A 58 -25.53 11.17 10.82
C ASN A 58 -26.23 10.07 10.00
N ASP A 59 -25.96 10.07 8.69
CA ASP A 59 -26.38 9.02 7.77
C ASP A 59 -25.14 8.48 7.03
N PRO A 60 -24.59 7.32 7.43
CA PRO A 60 -23.43 6.73 6.79
C PRO A 60 -23.63 6.44 5.29
N ALA A 61 -24.86 6.20 4.84
CA ALA A 61 -25.17 5.93 3.43
C ALA A 61 -25.14 7.20 2.57
N SER A 62 -25.21 8.38 3.18
CA SER A 62 -25.13 9.67 2.49
C SER A 62 -23.72 10.05 2.03
N ALA A 63 -22.69 9.26 2.39
CA ALA A 63 -21.30 9.56 2.08
C ALA A 63 -20.98 9.35 0.58
N GLU A 64 -20.73 10.45 -0.12
CA GLU A 64 -20.19 10.49 -1.47
C GLU A 64 -18.70 10.86 -1.43
N TRP A 65 -17.83 9.95 -1.90
CA TRP A 65 -16.39 10.15 -1.84
C TRP A 65 -15.87 10.88 -3.07
N VAL A 66 -15.17 11.99 -2.87
CA VAL A 66 -14.56 12.74 -3.96
C VAL A 66 -13.18 12.14 -4.24
N SER A 67 -13.02 11.45 -5.38
CA SER A 67 -11.75 10.89 -5.86
C SER A 67 -10.99 10.07 -4.81
N ARG A 68 -11.64 9.08 -4.18
CA ARG A 68 -11.07 8.28 -3.09
C ARG A 68 -9.67 7.71 -3.37
N VAL A 69 -9.44 7.26 -4.60
CA VAL A 69 -8.19 6.64 -5.04
C VAL A 69 -7.03 7.65 -5.07
N ASP A 70 -7.36 8.93 -5.31
CA ASP A 70 -6.41 10.02 -5.47
C ASP A 70 -6.15 10.77 -4.16
N TRP A 71 -6.80 10.37 -3.06
CA TRP A 71 -6.54 10.98 -1.75
C TRP A 71 -5.06 10.89 -1.40
N PRO A 72 -4.42 12.02 -1.09
CA PRO A 72 -3.00 12.02 -0.80
C PRO A 72 -2.75 11.32 0.54
N VAL A 73 -1.69 10.50 0.54
CA VAL A 73 -1.16 9.84 1.73
C VAL A 73 0.22 10.41 1.98
N ILE A 74 0.34 11.22 3.02
CA ILE A 74 1.55 11.98 3.37
C ILE A 74 2.27 11.23 4.48
N ASP A 75 3.56 10.95 4.27
CA ASP A 75 4.42 10.35 5.29
C ASP A 75 5.01 11.44 6.20
N SER A 76 4.73 11.35 7.50
CA SER A 76 5.28 12.25 8.53
C SER A 76 6.34 11.56 9.39
N GLY A 77 6.85 10.40 8.97
CA GLY A 77 7.85 9.58 9.65
C GLY A 77 7.25 8.61 10.67
N SER A 78 6.51 9.13 11.65
CA SER A 78 5.90 8.31 12.71
C SER A 78 4.51 7.78 12.35
N PHE A 79 3.82 8.44 11.42
CA PHE A 79 2.48 8.11 10.97
C PHE A 79 2.26 8.65 9.56
N TYR A 80 1.23 8.12 8.92
CA TYR A 80 0.74 8.54 7.62
C TYR A 80 -0.53 9.35 7.79
N THR A 81 -0.64 10.44 7.03
CA THR A 81 -1.85 11.28 7.01
C THR A 81 -2.58 11.09 5.70
N ILE A 82 -3.83 10.64 5.77
CA ILE A 82 -4.72 10.45 4.61
C ILE A 82 -5.69 11.60 4.58
N ARG A 83 -5.62 12.45 3.54
CA ARG A 83 -6.55 13.57 3.39
C ARG A 83 -7.75 13.14 2.56
N ALA A 84 -8.83 12.78 3.23
CA ALA A 84 -10.07 12.33 2.61
C ALA A 84 -11.01 13.51 2.35
N THR A 85 -11.62 13.56 1.17
CA THR A 85 -12.64 14.56 0.84
C THR A 85 -13.95 13.85 0.49
N TYR A 86 -15.04 14.32 1.09
CA TYR A 86 -16.34 13.70 0.94
C TYR A 86 -17.47 14.73 0.98
N ARG A 87 -18.63 14.34 0.46
CA ARG A 87 -19.90 15.04 0.63
C ARG A 87 -20.84 14.12 1.39
N GLY A 88 -21.53 14.61 2.40
CA GLY A 88 -22.44 13.78 3.20
C GLY A 88 -23.21 14.57 4.24
N ALA A 89 -24.20 13.93 4.85
CA ALA A 89 -24.98 14.52 5.94
C ALA A 89 -24.15 14.53 7.24
N ASN A 90 -23.84 15.73 7.73
CA ASN A 90 -23.19 15.90 9.02
C ASN A 90 -24.12 15.52 10.19
N LEU A 91 -23.61 15.59 11.42
CA LEU A 91 -24.36 15.28 12.65
C LEU A 91 -25.65 16.11 12.86
N PHE A 92 -25.82 17.21 12.13
CA PHE A 92 -27.01 18.07 12.18
C PHE A 92 -27.99 17.80 11.02
N GLY A 93 -27.72 16.80 10.18
CA GLY A 93 -28.55 16.44 9.02
C GLY A 93 -28.35 17.34 7.80
N ALA A 94 -27.41 18.28 7.83
CA ALA A 94 -27.10 19.12 6.68
C ALA A 94 -26.08 18.43 5.76
N THR A 95 -26.33 18.43 4.45
CA THR A 95 -25.36 17.95 3.47
C THR A 95 -24.22 18.96 3.33
N VAL A 96 -23.01 18.54 3.69
CA VAL A 96 -21.79 19.37 3.62
C VAL A 96 -20.73 18.67 2.78
N THR A 97 -19.81 19.45 2.21
CA THR A 97 -18.56 18.94 1.65
C THR A 97 -17.45 19.23 2.65
N GLU A 98 -16.72 18.20 3.05
CA GLU A 98 -15.71 18.29 4.10
C GLU A 98 -14.46 17.53 3.70
N THR A 99 -13.32 18.03 4.17
CA THR A 99 -12.03 17.34 4.09
C THR A 99 -11.60 16.99 5.49
N ARG A 100 -11.29 15.72 5.73
CA ARG A 100 -10.79 15.21 7.01
C ARG A 100 -9.45 14.52 6.83
N ASN A 101 -8.65 14.56 7.88
CA ASN A 101 -7.39 13.86 7.91
C ASN A 101 -7.54 12.61 8.78
N CYS A 102 -7.19 11.44 8.25
CA CYS A 102 -7.02 10.24 9.05
C CYS A 102 -5.54 10.03 9.34
N LEU A 103 -5.20 9.77 10.59
CA LEU A 103 -3.86 9.37 11.00
C LEU A 103 -3.78 7.84 10.99
N ALA A 104 -2.79 7.29 10.30
CA ALA A 104 -2.61 5.85 10.17
C ALA A 104 -1.17 5.42 10.53
N THR A 105 -1.05 4.25 11.13
CA THR A 105 0.23 3.56 11.29
C THR A 105 0.34 2.41 10.30
N ARG A 106 1.58 2.09 9.90
CA ARG A 106 1.88 1.01 8.95
C ARG A 106 2.55 -0.15 9.66
N ARG A 107 2.07 -1.37 9.41
CA ARG A 107 2.73 -2.62 9.81
C ARG A 107 2.79 -3.56 8.61
N GLY A 108 3.91 -3.55 7.88
CA GLY A 108 3.99 -4.21 6.57
C GLY A 108 3.08 -3.50 5.57
N ASP A 109 2.22 -4.24 4.88
CA ASP A 109 1.19 -3.68 3.99
C ASP A 109 -0.10 -3.26 4.71
N THR A 110 -0.23 -3.56 6.01
CA THR A 110 -1.45 -3.30 6.77
C THR A 110 -1.49 -1.87 7.31
N ALA A 111 -2.62 -1.19 7.10
CA ALA A 111 -2.89 0.14 7.64
C ALA A 111 -3.76 0.07 8.91
N THR A 112 -3.44 0.84 9.94
CA THR A 112 -4.30 0.98 11.14
C THR A 112 -4.59 2.44 11.38
N ILE A 113 -5.87 2.82 11.39
CA ILE A 113 -6.27 4.20 11.71
C ILE A 113 -6.19 4.38 13.23
N ILE A 114 -5.44 5.40 13.64
CA ILE A 114 -5.22 5.74 15.05
C ILE A 114 -5.92 7.03 15.48
N GLY A 115 -6.39 7.83 14.51
CA GLY A 115 -7.09 9.09 14.79
C GLY A 115 -7.74 9.70 13.55
N LEU A 116 -8.67 10.61 13.81
CA LEU A 116 -9.37 11.44 12.85
C LEU A 116 -9.25 12.90 13.30
N GLU A 117 -8.87 13.77 12.36
CA GLU A 117 -8.74 15.23 12.55
C GLU A 117 -9.57 16.00 11.53
#